data_AF-A7S8W3-F1
#
_entry.id   AF-A7S8W3-F1
#
_cell.length_a   1.000
_cell.length_b   1.000
_cell.length_c   1.000
_cell.angle_alpha   90.00
_cell.angle_beta   90.00
_cell.angle_gamma   90.00
#
_symmetry.space_group_name_H-M   'P 1'
#
loop_
_entity.id
_entity.type
_entity.pdbx_description
1 polymer ?
#
loop_
_entity_poly.entity_id
_entity_poly.type
_entity_poly.pdbx_seq_one_letter_code
_entity_poly.pdbx_strand_id
1 'polypeptide(L)'
;MLFDSSDLVYFEVLKPESIKYVYKLRPAKDFGSIFDLHFDSIRLVAVEPPNGCQKPSNSRIIQGAIALVERGGCSFVSKSKMVEQFGAVAVLIADNAADNVNTMLDMVQDGTGRDVHIPAGFILGSDGYYIRKALRESHETAAIISIPVNVTTSPHLYTKQPPWSYW
;
A
#
# COMPACT_ATOMS: atom_id res chain seq x y z
N MET A 1 6.08 -15.72 21.71
CA MET A 1 5.68 -15.90 20.30
C MET A 1 5.80 -14.54 19.66
N LEU A 2 6.99 -14.26 19.12
CA LEU A 2 7.33 -12.97 18.54
C LEU A 2 7.19 -13.12 17.03
N PHE A 3 6.37 -12.28 16.43
CA PHE A 3 6.04 -12.25 15.01
C PHE A 3 7.31 -12.45 14.16
N ASP A 4 7.37 -13.59 13.46
CA ASP A 4 8.40 -13.84 12.47
C ASP A 4 8.10 -12.98 11.24
N SER A 5 9.11 -12.33 10.71
CA SER A 5 9.01 -11.33 9.64
C SER A 5 8.77 -11.95 8.26
N SER A 6 7.81 -12.89 8.14
CA SER A 6 7.52 -13.59 6.89
C SER A 6 6.03 -13.72 6.53
N ASP A 7 5.11 -13.08 7.25
CA ASP A 7 3.69 -13.07 6.85
C ASP A 7 3.40 -11.90 5.90
N LEU A 8 3.46 -12.20 4.60
CA LEU A 8 2.91 -11.31 3.57
C LEU A 8 1.40 -11.13 3.82
N VAL A 9 0.93 -9.90 3.70
CA VAL A 9 -0.50 -9.59 3.67
C VAL A 9 -0.92 -9.45 2.23
N TYR A 10 -2.13 -9.90 1.91
CA TYR A 10 -2.68 -9.79 0.57
C TYR A 10 -3.91 -8.89 0.59
N PHE A 11 -4.13 -8.14 -0.49
CA PHE A 11 -5.36 -7.39 -0.71
C PHE A 11 -5.84 -7.60 -2.13
N GLU A 12 -7.15 -7.57 -2.34
CA GLU A 12 -7.74 -7.59 -3.69
C GLU A 12 -8.22 -6.18 -4.04
N VAL A 13 -7.89 -5.73 -5.24
CA VAL A 13 -8.56 -4.55 -5.81
C VAL A 13 -9.90 -5.02 -6.37
N LEU A 14 -10.99 -4.41 -5.92
CA LEU A 14 -12.36 -4.66 -6.39
C LEU A 14 -12.73 -3.75 -7.57
N LYS A 15 -12.21 -2.51 -7.57
CA LYS A 15 -12.39 -1.50 -8.64
C LYS A 15 -11.15 -0.59 -8.78
N PRO A 16 -10.85 -0.12 -10.00
CA PRO A 16 -11.50 -0.43 -11.28
C PRO A 16 -11.17 -1.85 -11.78
N GLU A 17 -11.97 -2.37 -12.71
CA GLU A 17 -11.85 -3.76 -13.22
C GLU A 17 -10.52 -4.02 -13.93
N SER A 18 -9.91 -2.99 -14.53
CA SER A 18 -8.63 -3.08 -15.23
C SER A 18 -7.45 -3.51 -14.34
N ILE A 19 -7.59 -3.37 -13.03
CA ILE A 19 -6.59 -3.77 -12.03
C ILE A 19 -7.20 -4.68 -10.96
N LYS A 20 -8.28 -5.40 -11.28
CA LYS A 20 -8.97 -6.30 -10.34
C LYS A 20 -8.18 -7.59 -10.10
N TYR A 21 -7.10 -7.44 -9.35
CA TYR A 21 -6.14 -8.49 -9.03
C TYR A 21 -5.86 -8.56 -7.53
N VAL A 22 -5.20 -9.63 -7.13
CA VAL A 22 -4.67 -9.81 -5.77
C VAL A 22 -3.23 -9.34 -5.73
N TYR A 23 -2.96 -8.43 -4.81
CA TYR A 23 -1.66 -7.83 -4.59
C TYR A 23 -1.11 -8.29 -3.26
N LYS A 24 0.21 -8.35 -3.16
CA LYS A 24 0.93 -8.68 -1.94
C LYS A 24 1.60 -7.43 -1.37
N LEU A 25 1.60 -7.33 -0.05
CA LEU A 25 2.34 -6.32 0.68
C LEU A 25 3.14 -6.96 1.81
N ARG A 26 4.26 -6.33 2.16
CA ARG A 26 5.05 -6.66 3.34
C ARG A 26 4.86 -5.59 4.42
N PRO A 27 4.37 -5.94 5.62
CA PRO A 27 4.29 -4.98 6.72
C PRO A 27 5.66 -4.38 7.07
N ALA A 28 5.67 -3.15 7.60
CA ALA A 28 6.86 -2.54 8.18
C ALA A 28 7.43 -3.40 9.31
N LYS A 29 8.76 -3.42 9.44
CA LYS A 29 9.45 -4.32 10.38
C LYS A 29 9.41 -3.85 11.82
N ASP A 30 9.61 -2.56 12.04
CA ASP A 30 9.87 -1.98 13.37
C ASP A 30 9.23 -0.60 13.59
N PHE A 31 8.29 -0.19 12.74
CA PHE A 31 7.50 1.04 12.90
C PHE A 31 6.05 0.87 12.41
N GLY A 32 5.19 1.80 12.80
CA GLY A 32 3.76 1.71 12.51
C GLY A 32 3.04 0.83 13.51
N SER A 33 1.71 0.83 13.45
CA SER A 33 0.91 -0.13 14.21
C SER A 33 0.89 -1.50 13.52
N ILE A 34 0.43 -2.50 14.27
CA ILE A 34 0.24 -3.86 13.76
C ILE A 34 -0.68 -3.83 12.54
N PHE A 35 -0.33 -4.62 11.52
CA PHE A 35 -1.10 -4.76 10.29
C PHE A 35 -2.30 -5.70 10.48
N ASP A 36 -3.21 -5.32 11.38
CA ASP A 36 -4.45 -6.05 11.71
C ASP A 36 -5.68 -5.25 11.23
N LEU A 37 -5.78 -5.10 9.91
CA LEU A 37 -6.83 -4.30 9.26
C LEU A 37 -7.80 -5.22 8.56
N HIS A 38 -9.07 -5.20 8.95
CA HIS A 38 -10.12 -5.98 8.29
C HIS A 38 -11.15 -5.04 7.64
N PHE A 39 -11.11 -4.95 6.31
CA PHE A 39 -12.01 -4.16 5.49
C PHE A 39 -12.49 -4.97 4.29
N ASP A 40 -13.79 -5.21 4.20
CA ASP A 40 -14.42 -5.80 3.01
C ASP A 40 -14.38 -4.85 1.81
N SER A 41 -14.41 -3.54 2.08
CA SER A 41 -14.33 -2.49 1.06
C SER A 41 -13.80 -1.20 1.68
N ILE A 42 -12.63 -0.75 1.21
CA ILE A 42 -12.02 0.52 1.59
C ILE A 42 -11.38 1.20 0.39
N ARG A 43 -11.29 2.54 0.44
CA ARG A 43 -10.65 3.34 -0.60
C ARG A 43 -9.12 3.25 -0.47
N LEU A 44 -8.45 2.97 -1.59
CA LEU A 44 -7.01 3.12 -1.77
C LEU A 44 -6.76 4.37 -2.62
N VAL A 45 -6.25 5.42 -2.00
CA VAL A 45 -6.09 6.75 -2.60
C VAL A 45 -4.64 6.99 -2.98
N ALA A 46 -4.38 7.27 -4.26
CA ALA A 46 -3.06 7.72 -4.71
C ALA A 46 -2.79 9.14 -4.18
N VAL A 47 -1.76 9.30 -3.36
CA VAL A 47 -1.37 10.59 -2.79
C VAL A 47 -0.75 11.49 -3.86
N GLU A 48 -1.01 12.80 -3.77
CA GLU A 48 -0.40 13.82 -4.63
C GLU A 48 0.26 14.91 -3.78
N PRO A 49 1.58 15.15 -3.89
CA PRO A 49 2.53 14.49 -4.79
C PRO A 49 2.79 13.02 -4.42
N PRO A 50 3.19 12.16 -5.39
CA PRO A 50 3.29 10.71 -5.19
C PRO A 50 4.22 10.31 -4.05
N ASN A 51 5.30 11.06 -3.84
CA ASN A 51 6.29 10.75 -2.82
C ASN A 51 5.79 10.96 -1.37
N GLY A 52 4.67 11.65 -1.14
CA GLY A 52 4.13 11.87 0.20
C GLY A 52 5.10 12.57 1.18
N CYS A 53 6.12 13.28 0.68
CA CYS A 53 7.10 13.97 1.53
C CYS A 53 6.65 15.37 1.95
N GLN A 54 5.59 15.87 1.33
CA GLN A 54 5.00 17.19 1.57
C GLN A 54 3.50 17.04 1.78
N LYS A 55 2.85 18.13 2.20
CA LYS A 55 1.40 18.19 2.39
C LYS A 55 0.66 17.72 1.12
N PRO A 56 -0.19 16.68 1.21
CA PRO A 56 -0.97 16.23 0.07
C PRO A 56 -1.97 17.28 -0.41
N SER A 57 -1.97 17.55 -1.72
CA SER A 57 -2.94 18.43 -2.37
C SER A 57 -4.36 17.84 -2.33
N ASN A 58 -4.45 16.51 -2.34
CA ASN A 58 -5.70 15.74 -2.25
C ASN A 58 -6.00 15.23 -0.82
N SER A 59 -5.53 15.93 0.21
CA SER A 59 -5.71 15.57 1.62
C SER A 59 -7.15 15.24 2.03
N ARG A 60 -8.17 15.92 1.46
CA ARG A 60 -9.59 15.66 1.77
C ARG A 60 -10.03 14.22 1.47
N ILE A 61 -9.53 13.61 0.40
CA ILE A 61 -9.91 12.24 0.04
C ILE A 61 -9.08 11.20 0.78
N ILE A 62 -7.93 11.56 1.35
CA ILE A 62 -7.08 10.65 2.14
C ILE A 62 -7.74 10.29 3.48
N GLN A 63 -8.53 11.20 4.05
CA GLN A 63 -9.19 10.97 5.33
C GLN A 63 -10.08 9.71 5.29
N GLY A 64 -9.84 8.79 6.23
CA GLY A 64 -10.54 7.51 6.34
C GLY A 64 -10.19 6.49 5.24
N ALA A 65 -9.15 6.74 4.45
CA ALA A 65 -8.71 5.87 3.36
C ALA A 65 -7.32 5.28 3.62
N ILE A 66 -6.96 4.26 2.84
CA ILE A 66 -5.59 3.78 2.76
C ILE A 66 -4.85 4.66 1.75
N ALA A 67 -3.71 5.21 2.14
CA ALA A 67 -2.91 6.08 1.29
C ALA A 67 -1.89 5.26 0.48
N LEU A 68 -1.83 5.45 -0.84
CA LEU A 68 -0.81 4.91 -1.71
C LEU A 68 0.23 5.99 -2.03
N VAL A 69 1.48 5.75 -1.62
CA VAL A 69 2.63 6.63 -1.85
C VAL A 69 3.75 5.88 -2.57
N GLU A 70 4.63 6.61 -3.23
CA GLU A 70 5.82 6.09 -3.91
C GLU A 70 7.07 6.32 -3.06
N ARG A 71 8.00 5.38 -3.11
CA ARG A 71 9.31 5.45 -2.45
C ARG A 71 10.18 6.57 -3.07
N GLY A 72 11.06 7.15 -2.26
CA GLY A 72 12.02 8.19 -2.67
C GLY A 72 11.75 9.55 -2.05
N GLY A 73 12.75 10.45 -2.09
CA GLY A 73 12.64 11.83 -1.58
C GLY A 73 12.74 12.00 -0.05
N CYS A 74 12.17 11.08 0.74
CA CYS A 74 12.21 11.11 2.21
C CYS A 74 12.06 9.69 2.80
N SER A 75 12.24 9.55 4.13
CA SER A 75 12.16 8.27 4.84
C SER A 75 10.74 7.67 4.86
N PHE A 76 10.63 6.34 5.03
CA PHE A 76 9.34 5.66 5.16
C PHE A 76 8.51 6.21 6.33
N VAL A 77 9.15 6.43 7.48
CA VAL A 77 8.53 7.04 8.66
C VAL A 77 7.95 8.42 8.34
N SER A 78 8.69 9.26 7.59
CA SER A 78 8.22 10.60 7.21
C SER A 78 6.98 10.55 6.31
N LYS A 79 6.94 9.60 5.36
CA LYS A 79 5.78 9.39 4.47
C LYS A 79 4.56 8.94 5.26
N SER A 80 4.72 7.94 6.12
CA SER A 80 3.66 7.38 6.94
C SER A 80 3.10 8.43 7.91
N LYS A 81 3.98 9.21 8.55
CA LYS A 81 3.59 10.35 9.38
C LYS A 81 2.79 11.40 8.61
N MET A 82 3.22 11.72 7.39
CA MET A 82 2.55 12.73 6.58
C MET A 82 1.10 12.35 6.30
N VAL A 83 0.84 11.14 5.82
CA VAL A 83 -0.52 10.70 5.49
C VAL A 83 -1.37 10.43 6.73
N GLU A 84 -0.76 9.98 7.83
CA GLU A 84 -1.40 9.87 9.14
C GLU A 84 -1.99 11.22 9.60
N GLN A 85 -1.23 12.31 9.44
CA GLN A 85 -1.70 13.66 9.81
C GLN A 85 -2.94 14.12 9.02
N PHE A 86 -3.21 13.52 7.86
CA PHE A 86 -4.41 13.77 7.06
C PHE A 86 -5.49 12.70 7.22
N GLY A 87 -5.38 11.86 8.26
CA GLY A 87 -6.39 10.89 8.65
C GLY A 87 -6.42 9.63 7.79
N ALA A 88 -5.31 9.29 7.12
CA ALA A 88 -5.18 7.96 6.53
C ALA A 88 -5.27 6.89 7.64
N VAL A 89 -5.91 5.76 7.34
CA VAL A 89 -6.01 4.64 8.31
C VAL A 89 -4.88 3.62 8.15
N ALA A 90 -4.20 3.65 7.00
CA ALA A 90 -3.01 2.86 6.69
C ALA A 90 -2.27 3.48 5.52
N VAL A 91 -1.03 3.06 5.30
CA VAL A 91 -0.21 3.50 4.16
C VAL A 91 0.40 2.31 3.43
N LEU A 92 0.27 2.32 2.09
CA LEU A 92 0.97 1.42 1.18
C LEU A 92 2.06 2.23 0.47
N ILE A 93 3.32 1.83 0.65
CA ILE A 93 4.48 2.44 0.01
C ILE A 93 4.93 1.54 -1.13
N ALA A 94 4.73 2.00 -2.35
CA ALA A 94 5.22 1.33 -3.54
C ALA A 94 6.70 1.65 -3.78
N ASP A 95 7.47 0.65 -4.23
CA ASP A 95 8.80 0.93 -4.77
C ASP A 95 8.72 1.88 -5.98
N ASN A 96 9.79 2.60 -6.26
CA ASN A 96 9.83 3.55 -7.39
C ASN A 96 10.29 2.91 -8.71
N ALA A 97 10.76 1.67 -8.67
CA ALA A 97 11.14 0.89 -9.84
C ALA A 97 9.92 0.20 -10.44
N ALA A 98 9.37 0.74 -11.53
CA ALA A 98 8.17 0.21 -12.19
C ALA A 98 8.37 -1.19 -12.81
N ASP A 99 9.61 -1.59 -13.03
CA ASP A 99 10.04 -2.91 -13.50
C ASP A 99 10.34 -3.89 -12.35
N ASN A 100 10.27 -3.44 -11.09
CA ASN A 100 10.42 -4.32 -9.94
C ASN A 100 9.16 -5.18 -9.74
N VAL A 101 9.29 -6.47 -10.06
CA VAL A 101 8.21 -7.47 -10.07
C VAL A 101 8.30 -8.49 -8.92
N ASN A 102 9.40 -8.52 -8.16
CA ASN A 102 9.61 -9.55 -7.14
C ASN A 102 10.31 -9.08 -5.85
N THR A 103 11.03 -7.96 -5.89
CA THR A 103 11.93 -7.56 -4.80
C THR A 103 11.19 -6.65 -3.83
N MET A 104 10.80 -7.22 -2.68
CA MET A 104 10.25 -6.45 -1.58
C MET A 104 11.35 -6.06 -0.59
N LEU A 105 11.26 -4.84 -0.08
CA LEU A 105 12.18 -4.31 0.92
C LEU A 105 11.54 -4.34 2.30
N ASP A 106 12.38 -4.51 3.32
CA ASP A 106 11.97 -4.30 4.70
C ASP A 106 11.99 -2.80 4.98
N MET A 107 10.82 -2.25 5.29
CA MET A 107 10.74 -0.88 5.75
C MET A 107 11.12 -0.83 7.22
N VAL A 108 12.10 0.01 7.54
CA VAL A 108 12.64 0.19 8.89
C VAL A 108 12.52 1.63 9.38
N GLN A 109 12.54 1.81 10.69
CA GLN A 109 12.56 3.08 11.40
C GLN A 109 13.78 3.91 10.98
N ASP A 110 13.66 5.24 11.00
CA ASP A 110 14.70 6.17 10.55
C ASP A 110 15.55 6.78 11.68
N GLY A 111 15.44 6.25 12.90
CA GLY A 111 16.22 6.69 14.06
C GLY A 111 15.82 8.06 14.65
N THR A 112 14.76 8.69 14.12
CA THR A 112 14.34 10.03 14.57
C THR A 112 13.48 10.02 15.85
N GLY A 113 13.09 8.85 16.34
CA GLY A 113 12.20 8.71 17.51
C GLY A 113 10.75 9.15 17.27
N ARG A 114 10.34 9.33 16.02
CA ARG A 114 8.95 9.67 15.66
C ARG A 114 8.11 8.40 15.57
N ASP A 115 6.99 8.38 16.28
CA ASP A 115 6.11 7.19 16.34
C ASP A 115 4.99 7.25 15.31
N VAL A 116 4.93 6.31 14.36
CA VAL A 116 3.81 6.15 13.43
C VAL A 116 2.76 5.22 14.06
N HIS A 117 1.49 5.60 14.07
CA HIS A 117 0.40 4.84 14.72
C HIS A 117 -0.56 4.17 13.72
N ILE A 118 -0.32 4.32 12.42
CA ILE A 118 -1.06 3.60 11.37
C ILE A 118 -0.22 2.45 10.83
N PRO A 119 -0.82 1.37 10.30
CA PRO A 119 -0.07 0.30 9.66
C PRO A 119 0.59 0.79 8.38
N ALA A 120 1.82 0.34 8.16
CA ALA A 120 2.57 0.63 6.95
C ALA A 120 2.91 -0.66 6.22
N GLY A 121 2.65 -0.71 4.91
CA GLY A 121 2.90 -1.86 4.05
C GLY A 121 3.72 -1.48 2.83
N PHE A 122 4.67 -2.31 2.44
CA PHE A 122 5.46 -2.16 1.23
C PHE A 122 4.87 -2.98 0.10
N ILE A 123 4.69 -2.40 -1.08
CA ILE A 123 4.24 -3.12 -2.28
C ILE A 123 5.28 -3.00 -3.39
N LEU A 124 5.22 -3.91 -4.37
CA LEU A 124 6.09 -3.89 -5.53
C LEU A 124 5.92 -2.61 -6.34
N GLY A 125 7.00 -2.14 -6.97
CA GLY A 125 6.96 -0.92 -7.77
C GLY A 125 6.12 -1.07 -9.03
N SER A 126 6.15 -2.25 -9.67
CA SER A 126 5.24 -2.59 -10.77
C SER A 126 3.77 -2.49 -10.36
N ASP A 127 3.40 -3.08 -9.22
CA ASP A 127 2.03 -3.02 -8.70
C ASP A 127 1.59 -1.58 -8.43
N GLY A 128 2.41 -0.80 -7.71
CA GLY A 128 2.13 0.60 -7.46
C GLY A 128 1.99 1.43 -8.75
N TYR A 129 2.88 1.20 -9.72
CA TYR A 129 2.84 1.87 -11.02
C TYR A 129 1.53 1.59 -11.77
N TYR A 130 1.13 0.32 -11.90
CA TYR A 130 -0.08 -0.04 -12.63
C TYR A 130 -1.36 0.39 -11.90
N ILE A 131 -1.40 0.33 -10.57
CA ILE A 131 -2.53 0.86 -9.79
C ILE A 131 -2.69 2.36 -10.07
N ARG A 132 -1.61 3.15 -9.95
CA ARG A 132 -1.68 4.60 -10.20
C ARG A 132 -2.01 4.92 -11.66
N LYS A 133 -1.46 4.16 -12.61
CA LYS A 133 -1.76 4.29 -14.04
C LYS A 133 -3.26 4.07 -14.30
N ALA A 134 -3.83 3.00 -13.78
CA ALA A 134 -5.25 2.70 -13.95
C ALA A 134 -6.17 3.75 -13.33
N LEU A 135 -5.83 4.29 -12.15
CA LEU A 135 -6.58 5.38 -11.53
C LEU A 135 -6.56 6.66 -12.40
N ARG A 136 -5.39 7.03 -12.95
CA ARG A 136 -5.30 8.16 -13.88
C ARG A 136 -6.11 7.94 -15.16
N GLU A 137 -6.00 6.77 -15.78
CA GLU A 137 -6.69 6.45 -17.04
C GLU A 137 -8.22 6.39 -16.88
N SER A 138 -8.69 5.88 -15.75
CA SER A 138 -10.12 5.83 -15.42
C SER A 138 -10.67 7.15 -14.87
N HIS A 139 -9.83 8.16 -14.67
CA HIS A 139 -10.17 9.43 -14.00
C HIS A 139 -10.76 9.22 -12.59
N GLU A 140 -10.38 8.11 -11.94
CA GLU A 140 -10.81 7.76 -10.60
C GLU A 140 -9.83 8.31 -9.57
N THR A 141 -10.37 8.81 -8.46
CA THR A 141 -9.54 9.37 -7.38
C THR A 141 -9.06 8.31 -6.39
N ALA A 142 -9.65 7.11 -6.42
CA ALA A 142 -9.33 6.01 -5.53
C ALA A 142 -9.71 4.65 -6.16
N ALA A 143 -8.94 3.61 -5.84
CA ALA A 143 -9.36 2.23 -6.03
C ALA A 143 -10.23 1.80 -4.85
N ILE A 144 -11.08 0.79 -5.05
CA ILE A 144 -11.78 0.11 -3.95
C ILE A 144 -11.10 -1.23 -3.75
N ILE A 145 -10.69 -1.53 -2.52
CA ILE A 145 -9.95 -2.75 -2.18
C ILE A 145 -10.56 -3.47 -0.98
N SER A 146 -10.29 -4.77 -0.85
CA SER A 146 -10.56 -5.57 0.34
C SER A 146 -9.25 -6.10 0.95
N ILE A 147 -9.12 -6.06 2.28
CA ILE A 147 -7.88 -6.44 2.99
C ILE A 147 -8.19 -6.93 4.43
N PRO A 148 -7.54 -8.00 4.93
CA PRO A 148 -6.72 -8.94 4.18
C PRO A 148 -7.58 -9.84 3.30
N VAL A 149 -6.97 -10.44 2.27
CA VAL A 149 -7.55 -11.59 1.57
C VAL A 149 -6.78 -12.86 1.93
N ASN A 150 -7.50 -13.93 2.23
CA ASN A 150 -6.91 -15.21 2.61
C ASN A 150 -6.67 -16.07 1.37
N VAL A 151 -5.47 -15.95 0.79
CA VAL A 151 -5.09 -16.66 -0.44
C VAL A 151 -4.89 -18.17 -0.23
N THR A 152 -4.54 -18.62 0.97
CA THR A 152 -4.33 -20.04 1.28
C THR A 152 -5.63 -20.83 1.34
N THR A 153 -6.72 -20.21 1.82
CA THR A 153 -8.05 -20.84 1.90
C THR A 153 -8.92 -20.59 0.65
N SER A 154 -8.48 -19.73 -0.27
CA SER A 154 -9.23 -19.35 -1.47
C SER A 154 -8.40 -19.57 -2.74
N PRO A 155 -8.31 -20.81 -3.27
CA PRO A 155 -7.45 -21.15 -4.41
C PRO A 155 -7.75 -20.34 -5.69
N HIS A 156 -8.98 -19.88 -5.87
CA HIS A 156 -9.37 -19.04 -7.00
C HIS A 156 -8.66 -17.67 -6.98
N LEU A 157 -8.27 -17.15 -5.80
CA LEU A 157 -7.49 -15.91 -5.69
C LEU A 157 -6.08 -16.07 -6.24
N TYR A 158 -5.52 -17.28 -6.25
CA TYR A 158 -4.22 -17.57 -6.86
C TYR A 158 -4.22 -17.30 -8.37
N THR A 159 -5.36 -17.43 -9.03
CA THR A 159 -5.49 -17.16 -10.47
C THR A 159 -5.72 -15.68 -10.82
N LYS A 160 -6.01 -14.85 -9.81
CA LYS A 160 -6.22 -13.39 -9.98
C LYS A 160 -4.93 -12.59 -9.80
N GLN A 161 -3.80 -13.14 -10.22
CA GLN A 161 -2.53 -12.43 -10.13
C GLN A 161 -2.43 -11.36 -11.21
N PRO A 162 -1.75 -10.22 -10.92
CA PRO A 162 -1.49 -9.23 -11.93
C PRO A 162 -0.60 -9.83 -13.04
N PRO A 163 -0.90 -9.57 -14.32
CA PRO A 163 -0.19 -10.20 -15.45
C PRO A 163 1.28 -9.77 -15.56
N TRP A 164 1.70 -8.74 -14.83
CA TRP A 164 3.07 -8.24 -14.75
C TRP A 164 3.86 -8.79 -13.56
N SER A 165 3.23 -9.53 -12.64
CA SER A 165 3.90 -10.10 -11.47
C SER A 165 4.32 -11.55 -11.78
N TYR A 166 5.58 -11.88 -11.52
CA TYR A 166 6.06 -13.27 -11.54
C TYR A 166 6.16 -13.75 -10.09
N TRP A 167 5.36 -14.74 -9.72
CA TRP A 167 5.35 -15.36 -8.40
C TRP A 167 6.08 -16.69 -8.43
#